data_AF-A0A954HNU3-F1
#
_entry.id   AF-A0A954HNU3-F1
#
_cell.length_a   1.000
_cell.length_b   1.000
_cell.length_c   1.000
_cell.angle_alpha   90.00
_cell.angle_beta   90.00
_cell.angle_gamma   90.00
#
_symmetry.space_group_name_H-M   'P 1'
#
loop_
_entity.id
_entity.type
_entity.pdbx_description
1 polymer ?
#
loop_
_entity_poly.entity_id
_entity_poly.type
_entity_poly.pdbx_seq_one_letter_code
_entity_poly.pdbx_strand_id
1 'polypeptide(L)'
;MESISPAPMSVLPEFQRLRVGTKLLMVGISACQAMGHRSVLVLGHPFFYSRFGFSARLAETLENPFGGGEAWMALELVPDALKGVEGRVEYPAPFGDLE
;
A
#
# COMPACT_ATOMS: atom_id res chain seq x y z
N MET A 1 -12.17 0.29 -9.61
CA MET A 1 -12.19 0.97 -8.30
C MET A 1 -10.90 1.77 -8.17
N GLU A 2 -10.92 2.94 -7.55
CA GLU A 2 -9.70 3.71 -7.28
C GLU A 2 -9.07 3.28 -5.93
N SER A 3 -7.74 3.23 -5.88
CA SER A 3 -6.95 2.97 -4.68
C SER A 3 -5.68 3.81 -4.70
N ILE A 4 -5.05 4.01 -3.54
CA ILE A 4 -3.82 4.78 -3.40
C ILE A 4 -2.65 3.84 -3.13
N SER A 5 -1.48 4.11 -3.72
CA SER A 5 -0.25 3.36 -3.47
C SER A 5 0.90 4.29 -3.08
N PRO A 6 1.26 4.38 -1.78
CA PRO A 6 2.33 5.28 -1.34
C PRO A 6 3.70 4.73 -1.74
N ALA A 7 4.33 5.36 -2.74
CA ALA A 7 5.69 5.02 -3.16
C ALA A 7 6.44 6.22 -3.77
N PRO A 8 7.74 6.38 -3.49
CA PRO A 8 8.50 5.68 -2.45
C PRO A 8 8.23 6.24 -1.04
N MET A 9 8.53 5.44 -0.01
CA MET A 9 8.66 5.91 1.37
C MET A 9 10.11 5.74 1.83
N SER A 10 10.70 6.78 2.42
CA SER A 10 12.12 6.75 2.78
C SER A 10 12.40 7.52 4.07
N VAL A 11 13.39 7.05 4.81
CA VAL A 11 13.93 7.67 6.04
C VAL A 11 15.45 7.61 5.96
N LEU A 12 16.12 8.73 6.20
CA LEU A 12 17.58 8.79 6.23
C LEU A 12 18.14 7.74 7.22
N PRO A 13 19.25 7.06 6.91
CA PRO A 13 19.78 5.95 7.71
C PRO A 13 19.92 6.26 9.21
N GLU A 14 20.41 7.44 9.56
CA GLU A 14 20.59 7.91 10.95
C GLU A 14 19.28 8.07 11.74
N PHE A 15 18.14 8.18 11.05
CA PHE A 15 16.80 8.28 11.66
C PHE A 15 15.96 7.00 11.50
N GLN A 16 16.51 5.94 10.91
CA GLN A 16 15.84 4.65 10.82
C GLN A 16 15.73 3.97 12.19
N ARG A 17 14.78 3.03 12.33
CA ARG A 17 14.45 2.34 13.59
C ARG A 17 14.01 3.26 14.76
N LEU A 18 13.93 4.58 14.54
CA LEU A 18 13.35 5.56 15.47
C LEU A 18 11.85 5.78 15.27
N ARG A 19 11.16 4.81 14.63
CA ARG A 19 9.72 4.86 14.29
C ARG A 19 9.29 6.03 13.38
N VAL A 20 10.21 6.71 12.71
CA VAL A 20 9.87 7.78 11.75
C VAL A 20 8.99 7.26 10.62
N GLY A 21 9.38 6.16 9.96
CA GLY A 21 8.58 5.55 8.89
C GLY A 21 7.20 5.09 9.37
N THR A 22 7.09 4.59 10.61
CA THR A 22 5.80 4.26 11.23
C THR A 22 4.91 5.49 11.36
N LYS A 23 5.45 6.61 11.85
CA LYS A 23 4.70 7.87 11.97
C LYS A 23 4.28 8.41 10.59
N LEU A 24 5.17 8.37 9.61
CA LEU A 24 4.88 8.79 8.24
C LEU A 24 3.72 7.99 7.65
N LEU A 25 3.77 6.66 7.75
CA LEU A 25 2.70 5.80 7.24
C LEU A 25 1.36 6.05 7.95
N MET A 26 1.37 6.16 9.28
CA MET A 26 0.14 6.42 10.04
C MET A 26 -0.51 7.75 9.65
N VAL A 27 0.28 8.82 9.56
CA VAL A 27 -0.23 10.14 9.13
C VAL A 27 -0.77 10.07 7.70
N GLY A 28 -0.07 9.38 6.79
CA GLY A 28 -0.54 9.17 5.42
C GLY A 28 -1.86 8.41 5.34
N ILE A 29 -2.02 7.32 6.11
CA ILE A 29 -3.26 6.56 6.19
C ILE A 29 -4.41 7.43 6.70
N SER A 30 -4.20 8.18 7.79
CA SER A 30 -5.22 9.08 8.32
C SER A 30 -5.60 10.18 7.33
N ALA A 31 -4.64 10.73 6.58
CA ALA A 31 -4.93 11.68 5.51
C ALA A 31 -5.76 11.04 4.39
N CYS A 32 -5.42 9.81 3.98
CA CYS A 32 -6.18 9.11 2.94
C CYS A 32 -7.63 8.85 3.37
N GLN A 33 -7.85 8.45 4.62
CA GLN A 33 -9.17 8.30 5.20
C GLN A 33 -9.96 9.62 5.19
N ALA A 34 -9.32 10.71 5.61
CA ALA A 34 -9.94 12.04 5.62
C ALA A 34 -10.33 12.54 4.22
N MET A 35 -9.59 12.13 3.18
CA MET A 35 -9.89 12.42 1.77
C MET A 35 -10.94 11.47 1.16
N GLY A 36 -11.42 10.47 1.91
CA GLY A 36 -12.46 9.54 1.45
C GLY A 36 -11.94 8.35 0.64
N HIS A 37 -10.62 8.10 0.62
CA HIS A 37 -10.09 6.89 -0.01
C HIS A 37 -10.52 5.64 0.77
N ARG A 38 -10.74 4.55 0.04
CA ARG A 38 -11.33 3.32 0.59
C ARG A 38 -10.33 2.19 0.79
N SER A 39 -9.19 2.22 0.10
CA SER A 39 -8.14 1.22 0.22
C SER A 39 -6.77 1.83 -0.10
N VAL A 40 -5.72 1.16 0.40
CA VAL A 40 -4.32 1.44 0.09
C VAL A 40 -3.65 0.15 -0.35
N LEU A 41 -2.90 0.20 -1.44
CA LEU A 41 -2.11 -0.90 -1.97
C LEU A 41 -0.63 -0.59 -1.77
N VAL A 42 0.20 -1.61 -1.52
CA VAL A 42 1.65 -1.44 -1.43
C VAL A 42 2.37 -2.64 -2.03
N LEU A 43 3.50 -2.36 -2.68
CA LEU A 43 4.55 -3.34 -2.89
C LEU A 43 5.65 -3.05 -1.86
N GLY A 44 5.73 -3.83 -0.79
CA GLY A 44 6.53 -3.45 0.37
C GLY A 44 6.87 -4.58 1.34
N HIS A 45 7.75 -4.27 2.29
CA HIS A 45 8.29 -5.26 3.23
C HIS A 45 7.20 -5.84 4.16
N PRO A 46 6.87 -7.15 4.09
CA PRO A 46 5.72 -7.72 4.80
C PRO A 46 5.71 -7.47 6.30
N PHE A 47 6.85 -7.67 6.97
CA PHE A 47 6.95 -7.43 8.42
C PHE A 47 6.76 -5.97 8.84
N PHE A 48 7.03 -5.01 7.94
CA PHE A 48 6.83 -3.61 8.25
C PHE A 48 5.35 -3.25 8.15
N TYR A 49 4.72 -3.61 7.03
CA TYR A 49 3.35 -3.21 6.67
C TYR A 49 2.27 -4.01 7.41
N SER A 50 2.49 -5.29 7.73
CA SER A 50 1.52 -6.13 8.44
C SER A 50 1.12 -5.59 9.81
N ARG A 51 2.01 -4.84 10.47
CA ARG A 51 1.75 -4.17 11.76
C ARG A 51 0.63 -3.12 11.69
N PHE A 52 0.24 -2.70 10.49
CA PHE A 52 -0.80 -1.70 10.26
C PHE A 52 -2.07 -2.29 9.62
N GLY A 53 -2.17 -3.62 9.53
CA GLY A 53 -3.33 -4.31 8.94
C GLY A 53 -3.23 -4.53 7.43
N PHE A 54 -2.11 -4.19 6.80
CA PHE A 54 -1.87 -4.62 5.41
C PHE A 54 -1.73 -6.14 5.34
N SER A 55 -2.24 -6.76 4.29
CA SER A 55 -2.01 -8.19 4.03
C SER A 55 -2.02 -8.52 2.54
N ALA A 56 -1.28 -9.56 2.17
CA ALA A 56 -1.32 -10.12 0.82
C ALA A 56 -2.69 -10.72 0.49
N ARG A 57 -3.37 -11.31 1.48
CA ARG A 57 -4.74 -11.82 1.34
C ARG A 57 -5.72 -10.76 0.83
N LEU A 58 -5.65 -9.54 1.36
CA LEU A 58 -6.53 -8.45 0.91
C LEU A 58 -6.21 -8.00 -0.53
N ALA A 59 -5.03 -8.33 -1.06
CA ALA A 59 -4.60 -8.01 -2.41
C ALA A 59 -4.70 -9.21 -3.37
N GLU A 60 -5.19 -10.37 -2.91
CA GLU A 60 -5.04 -11.67 -3.61
C GLU A 60 -5.73 -11.72 -4.97
N THR A 61 -6.85 -11.00 -5.11
CA THR A 61 -7.63 -10.91 -6.34
C THR A 61 -7.16 -9.80 -7.29
N LEU A 62 -6.11 -9.06 -6.89
CA LEU A 62 -5.57 -7.94 -7.63
C LEU A 62 -4.20 -8.30 -8.20
N GLU A 63 -4.07 -8.24 -9.52
CA GLU A 63 -2.79 -8.37 -10.20
C GLU A 63 -2.05 -7.03 -10.23
N ASN A 64 -0.73 -7.05 -10.10
CA ASN A 64 0.11 -5.86 -10.26
C ASN A 64 1.21 -6.14 -11.30
N PRO A 65 1.73 -5.11 -12.00
CA PRO A 65 2.71 -5.31 -13.07
C PRO A 65 4.12 -5.66 -12.57
N PHE A 66 4.39 -5.59 -11.26
CA PHE A 66 5.71 -5.71 -10.66
C PHE A 66 5.97 -7.04 -9.94
N GLY A 67 4.94 -7.88 -9.78
CA GLY A 67 5.02 -9.14 -9.03
C GLY A 67 5.10 -8.93 -7.51
N GLY A 68 6.02 -9.63 -6.84
CA GLY A 68 6.32 -9.44 -5.41
C GLY A 68 5.73 -10.43 -4.42
N GLY A 69 4.81 -11.32 -4.83
CA GLY A 69 4.23 -12.34 -3.96
C GLY A 69 3.66 -11.74 -2.67
N GLU A 70 4.12 -12.21 -1.50
CA GLU A 70 3.70 -11.71 -0.18
C GLU A 70 4.00 -10.23 0.08
N ALA A 71 4.89 -9.61 -0.70
CA ALA A 71 5.17 -8.17 -0.62
C ALA A 71 4.08 -7.32 -1.30
N TRP A 72 3.22 -7.92 -2.12
CA TRP A 72 2.04 -7.27 -2.67
C TRP A 72 0.91 -7.32 -1.62
N MET A 73 0.56 -6.18 -1.05
CA MET A 73 -0.34 -6.12 0.10
C MET A 73 -1.37 -5.00 -0.03
N ALA A 74 -2.54 -5.21 0.56
CA ALA A 74 -3.60 -4.20 0.63
C ALA A 74 -4.02 -3.93 2.07
N LEU A 75 -4.50 -2.71 2.30
CA LEU A 75 -5.19 -2.27 3.50
C LEU A 75 -6.55 -1.70 3.11
N GLU A 76 -7.61 -2.17 3.75
CA GLU A 76 -8.93 -1.54 3.67
C GLU A 76 -9.01 -0.37 4.65
N LEU A 77 -9.35 0.81 4.14
CA LEU A 77 -9.63 1.99 4.95
C LEU A 77 -11.10 2.06 5.38
N VAL A 78 -11.96 1.41 4.61
CA VAL A 78 -13.38 1.19 4.87
C VAL A 78 -13.61 -0.32 4.85
N PRO A 79 -14.30 -0.92 5.84
CA PRO A 79 -14.55 -2.36 5.85
C PRO A 79 -15.18 -2.87 4.55
N ASP A 80 -14.70 -4.02 4.07
CA ASP A 80 -15.16 -4.69 2.85
C ASP A 80 -14.99 -3.85 1.57
N ALA A 81 -14.14 -2.82 1.57
CA ALA A 81 -13.90 -1.98 0.40
C ALA A 81 -13.37 -2.75 -0.82
N LEU A 82 -12.66 -3.86 -0.61
CA LEU A 82 -12.08 -4.71 -1.65
C LEU A 82 -12.92 -5.97 -1.92
N LYS A 83 -14.05 -6.14 -1.23
CA LYS A 83 -14.92 -7.30 -1.42
C LYS A 83 -15.46 -7.37 -2.85
N GLY A 84 -15.15 -8.45 -3.55
CA GLY A 84 -15.55 -8.68 -4.95
C GLY A 84 -14.84 -7.78 -5.96
N VAL A 85 -13.76 -7.09 -5.55
CA VAL A 85 -12.90 -6.31 -6.44
C VAL A 85 -11.82 -7.25 -6.96
N GLU A 86 -11.72 -7.37 -8.28
CA GLU A 86 -10.78 -8.26 -8.95
C GLU A 86 -10.22 -7.55 -10.20
N GLY A 87 -9.04 -7.96 -10.64
CA GLY A 87 -8.44 -7.50 -11.89
C GLY A 87 -7.04 -6.91 -11.73
N ARG A 88 -6.58 -6.18 -12.75
CA ARG A 88 -5.22 -5.65 -12.80
C ARG A 88 -5.17 -4.20 -12.32
N VAL A 89 -4.23 -3.91 -11.44
CA VAL A 89 -3.94 -2.56 -10.97
C VAL A 89 -3.11 -1.83 -12.02
N GLU A 90 -3.65 -0.72 -12.52
CA GLU A 90 -2.95 0.20 -13.40
C GLU A 90 -2.34 1.33 -12.58
N TYR A 91 -1.04 1.57 -12.80
CA TYR A 91 -0.33 2.66 -12.16
C TYR A 91 -0.18 3.84 -13.14
N PRO A 92 -0.06 5.08 -12.63
CA PRO A 92 0.26 6.24 -13.47
C PRO A 92 1.55 6.05 -14.26
N ALA A 93 1.67 6.70 -15.43
CA ALA A 93 2.80 6.56 -16.35
C ALA A 93 4.21 6.60 -15.70
N PRO A 94 4.51 7.46 -14.69
CA PRO A 94 5.81 7.43 -14.02
C PRO A 94 6.21 6.11 -13.37
N PHE A 95 5.27 5.18 -13.17
CA PHE A 95 5.51 3.83 -12.64
C PHE A 95 5.39 2.73 -13.72
N GLY A 96 4.90 3.05 -14.92
CA GLY A 96 4.63 2.08 -15.99
C GLY A 96 5.87 1.60 -16.74
N ASP A 97 6.95 2.40 -16.71
CA ASP A 97 8.15 2.20 -17.54
C ASP A 97 9.42 2.06 -16.69
N LEU A 98 9.38 1.26 -15.63
CA LEU A 98 10.59 0.83 -14.93
C LEU A 98 11.14 -0.42 -15.63
N GLU A 99 11.86 -0.21 -16.74
CA GLU A 99 12.84 -1.18 -17.25
C GLU A 99 14.01 -1.35 -16.26
#